data_AF-A0A2D9E8P0-F1
#
_entry.id   AF-A0A2D9E8P0-F1
#
_cell.length_a   1.000
_cell.length_b   1.000
_cell.length_c   1.000
_cell.angle_alpha   90.00
_cell.angle_beta   90.00
_cell.angle_gamma   90.00
#
_symmetry.space_group_name_H-M   'P 1'
#
loop_
_entity.id
_entity.type
_entity.pdbx_description
1 polymer ?
#
loop_
_entity_poly.entity_id
_entity_poly.type
_entity_poly.pdbx_seq_one_letter_code
_entity_poly.pdbx_strand_id
1 'polypeptide(L)'
;MELTKKISDKIGVFASITCVVHCAITPLIFIANICTQSCCNQAPLWWRSIDYIFLIISFIAILQANKEQALNKIKVLFWLSWTLLAFFIIDESIMLFSTSHHLKYIPALAIVCLHMYNIRTCRCQDDSCCL
;
A
#
# COMPACT_ATOMS: atom_id res chain seq x y z
N MET A 1 -19.47 -15.54 -6.31
CA MET A 1 -18.34 -15.38 -5.37
C MET A 1 -17.04 -14.93 -6.06
N GLU A 2 -16.84 -15.22 -7.36
CA GLU A 2 -15.70 -14.68 -8.13
C GLU A 2 -15.75 -13.16 -8.41
N LEU A 3 -16.94 -12.58 -8.56
CA LEU A 3 -17.08 -11.16 -8.89
C LEU A 3 -16.55 -10.25 -7.77
N THR A 4 -16.85 -10.59 -6.51
CA THR A 4 -16.38 -9.85 -5.33
C THR A 4 -14.86 -9.96 -5.14
N LYS A 5 -14.23 -11.06 -5.57
CA LYS A 5 -12.77 -11.26 -5.57
C LYS A 5 -12.06 -10.34 -6.55
N LYS A 6 -12.52 -10.30 -7.82
CA LYS A 6 -11.98 -9.38 -8.83
C LYS A 6 -12.08 -7.93 -8.39
N ILE A 7 -13.16 -7.56 -7.69
CA ILE A 7 -13.34 -6.22 -7.16
C ILE A 7 -12.36 -5.94 -6.01
N SER A 8 -12.22 -6.85 -5.04
CA SER A 8 -11.30 -6.69 -3.92
C SER A 8 -9.84 -6.55 -4.34
N ASP A 9 -9.36 -7.40 -5.25
CA ASP A 9 -7.98 -7.30 -5.73
C ASP A 9 -7.75 -6.02 -6.55
N LYS A 10 -8.74 -5.59 -7.35
CA LYS A 10 -8.67 -4.30 -8.06
C LYS A 10 -8.64 -3.11 -7.10
N ILE A 11 -9.45 -3.14 -6.04
CA ILE A 11 -9.46 -2.11 -4.99
C ILE A 11 -8.11 -2.10 -4.26
N GLY A 12 -7.54 -3.27 -3.94
CA GLY A 12 -6.21 -3.39 -3.35
C GLY A 12 -5.12 -2.79 -4.22
N VAL A 13 -5.08 -3.14 -5.51
CA VAL A 13 -4.14 -2.56 -6.48
C VAL A 13 -4.31 -1.04 -6.58
N PHE A 14 -5.56 -0.57 -6.71
CA PHE A 14 -5.83 0.86 -6.85
C PHE A 14 -5.46 1.64 -5.58
N ALA A 15 -5.79 1.12 -4.39
CA ALA A 15 -5.45 1.74 -3.12
C ALA A 15 -3.93 1.81 -2.93
N SER A 16 -3.20 0.74 -3.25
CA SER A 16 -1.74 0.72 -3.12
C SER A 16 -1.04 1.61 -4.17
N ILE A 17 -1.51 1.65 -5.42
CA ILE A 17 -1.02 2.60 -6.43
C ILE A 17 -1.30 4.05 -6.00
N THR A 18 -2.52 4.32 -5.52
CA THR A 18 -2.89 5.67 -5.07
C THR A 18 -2.03 6.09 -3.88
N CYS A 19 -1.72 5.18 -2.96
CA CYS A 19 -0.78 5.43 -1.86
C CYS A 19 0.63 5.78 -2.37
N VAL A 20 1.18 5.04 -3.34
CA VAL A 20 2.49 5.34 -3.94
C VAL A 20 2.49 6.69 -4.66
N VAL A 21 1.45 6.98 -5.44
CA VAL A 21 1.29 8.23 -6.19
C VAL A 21 1.14 9.42 -5.24
N HIS A 22 0.28 9.31 -4.22
CA HIS A 22 0.14 10.29 -3.15
C HIS A 22 1.50 10.55 -2.46
N CYS A 23 2.20 9.49 -2.07
CA CYS A 23 3.51 9.63 -1.44
C CYS A 23 4.50 10.35 -2.35
N ALA A 24 4.53 10.04 -3.66
CA ALA A 24 5.45 10.64 -4.64
C ALA A 24 5.12 12.09 -4.98
N ILE A 25 3.82 12.44 -4.99
CA ILE A 25 3.33 13.78 -5.25
C ILE A 25 3.51 14.69 -4.03
N THR A 26 3.46 14.15 -2.81
CA THR A 26 3.63 14.89 -1.56
C THR A 26 4.89 15.77 -1.53
N PRO A 27 6.12 15.28 -1.81
CA PRO A 27 7.29 16.14 -1.86
C PRO A 27 7.20 17.19 -2.98
N LEU A 28 6.62 16.86 -4.15
CA LEU A 28 6.51 17.80 -5.26
C LEU A 28 5.53 18.95 -4.97
N ILE A 29 4.35 18.65 -4.42
CA ILE A 29 3.34 19.66 -4.05
C ILE A 29 3.84 20.54 -2.92
N PHE A 30 4.46 19.96 -1.89
CA PHE A 30 4.91 20.73 -0.74
C PHE A 30 6.23 21.46 -1.00
N ILE A 31 7.11 20.98 -1.88
CA ILE A 31 8.23 21.81 -2.39
C ILE A 31 7.70 23.02 -3.17
N ALA A 32 6.67 22.85 -4.00
CA ALA A 32 6.08 23.93 -4.80
C ALA A 32 5.33 24.98 -3.94
N ASN A 33 4.77 24.59 -2.79
CA ASN A 33 4.01 25.47 -1.90
C ASN A 33 4.85 26.19 -0.82
N ILE A 34 6.16 25.94 -0.70
CA ILE A 34 6.99 26.37 0.47
C ILE A 34 7.97 27.52 0.16
N CYS A 35 8.09 28.03 -1.08
CA CYS A 35 8.93 29.23 -1.32
C CYS A 35 8.31 30.56 -0.86
N THR A 36 7.13 30.57 -0.24
CA THR A 36 6.46 31.82 0.20
C THR A 36 6.25 31.95 1.71
N GLN A 37 6.45 30.91 2.51
CA GLN A 37 6.42 31.04 3.97
C GLN A 37 7.56 30.26 4.64
N SER A 38 8.47 31.05 5.19
CA SER A 38 9.52 30.73 6.17
C SER A 38 9.51 29.31 6.76
N CYS A 39 10.58 28.57 6.45
CA CYS A 39 11.07 27.33 7.07
C CYS A 39 10.24 26.06 6.87
N CYS A 40 10.72 25.23 5.93
CA CYS A 40 10.68 23.77 5.86
C CYS A 40 9.90 23.06 6.98
N ASN A 41 8.57 23.06 6.89
CA ASN A 41 7.73 22.35 7.84
C ASN A 41 6.85 21.34 7.12
N GLN A 42 6.67 20.21 7.79
CA GLN A 42 6.07 18.97 7.33
C GLN A 42 4.73 19.15 6.62
N ALA A 43 4.36 18.19 5.76
CA ALA A 43 3.06 18.18 5.11
C ALA A 43 1.92 18.37 6.16
N PRO A 44 0.88 19.16 5.84
CA PRO A 44 -0.22 19.46 6.75
C PRO A 44 -0.91 18.18 7.23
N LEU A 45 -1.39 18.21 8.48
CA LEU A 45 -1.90 17.03 9.19
C LEU A 45 -2.93 16.21 8.40
N TRP A 46 -3.85 16.88 7.70
CA TRP A 46 -4.91 16.23 6.91
C TRP A 46 -4.36 15.43 5.74
N TRP A 47 -3.28 15.90 5.11
CA TRP A 47 -2.61 15.20 4.01
C TRP A 47 -1.93 13.91 4.49
N ARG A 48 -1.41 13.95 5.73
CA ARG A 48 -0.81 12.79 6.40
C ARG A 48 -1.85 11.75 6.81
N SER A 49 -3.07 12.17 7.17
CA SER A 49 -4.17 11.26 7.53
C SER A 49 -4.60 10.33 6.39
N ILE A 50 -4.35 10.72 5.13
CA ILE A 50 -4.67 9.91 3.95
C ILE A 50 -3.87 8.60 3.94
N ASP A 51 -2.61 8.61 4.41
CA ASP A 51 -1.77 7.41 4.50
C ASP A 51 -2.39 6.34 5.42
N TYR A 52 -2.99 6.77 6.53
CA TYR A 52 -3.68 5.87 7.46
C TYR A 52 -4.96 5.27 6.86
N ILE A 53 -5.69 6.04 6.04
CA ILE A 53 -6.87 5.53 5.34
C ILE A 53 -6.44 4.44 4.35
N PHE A 54 -5.39 4.66 3.57
CA PHE A 54 -4.85 3.64 2.67
C PHE A 54 -4.33 2.41 3.41
N LEU A 55 -3.74 2.58 4.59
CA LEU A 55 -3.32 1.47 5.44
C LEU A 55 -4.50 0.55 5.81
N ILE A 56 -5.63 1.13 6.23
CA ILE A 56 -6.84 0.38 6.60
C ILE A 56 -7.43 -0.33 5.37
N ILE A 57 -7.53 0.37 4.23
CA ILE A 57 -8.06 -0.22 2.99
C ILE A 57 -7.18 -1.40 2.54
N SER A 58 -5.86 -1.24 2.58
CA SER A 58 -4.92 -2.31 2.21
C SER A 58 -5.04 -3.52 3.15
N PHE A 59 -5.26 -3.31 4.44
CA PHE A 59 -5.49 -4.40 5.41
C PHE A 59 -6.72 -5.23 5.03
N ILE A 60 -7.84 -4.58 4.71
CA ILE A 60 -9.08 -5.27 4.30
C ILE A 60 -8.85 -6.03 2.98
N ALA A 61 -8.17 -5.42 2.01
CA ALA A 61 -7.84 -6.06 0.74
C ALA A 61 -6.95 -7.32 0.93
N ILE A 62 -5.98 -7.25 1.84
CA ILE A 62 -5.10 -8.38 2.18
C ILE A 62 -5.88 -9.50 2.89
N LEU A 63 -6.76 -9.15 3.84
CA LEU A 63 -7.62 -10.14 4.50
C LEU A 63 -8.46 -10.91 3.49
N GLN A 64 -9.01 -10.22 2.50
CA GLN A 64 -9.81 -10.85 1.46
C GLN A 64 -8.95 -11.68 0.48
N ALA A 65 -7.75 -11.21 0.13
CA ALA A 65 -6.79 -11.97 -0.69
C ALA A 65 -6.29 -13.24 0.02
N ASN A 66 -6.09 -13.20 1.34
CA ASN A 66 -5.56 -14.32 2.13
C ASN A 66 -6.57 -15.45 2.38
N LYS A 67 -7.88 -15.20 2.29
CA LYS A 67 -8.90 -16.24 2.56
C LYS A 67 -8.84 -17.43 1.58
N GLU A 68 -8.45 -17.18 0.35
CA GLU A 68 -8.49 -18.17 -0.74
C GLU A 68 -7.08 -18.48 -1.31
N GLN A 69 -6.03 -17.97 -0.67
CA GLN A 69 -4.64 -18.25 -1.08
C GLN A 69 -4.20 -19.64 -0.61
N ALA A 70 -3.85 -20.52 -1.54
CA ALA A 70 -3.35 -21.87 -1.25
C ALA A 70 -1.91 -21.84 -0.72
N LEU A 71 -1.09 -20.88 -1.17
CA LEU A 71 0.32 -20.79 -0.81
C LEU A 71 0.54 -19.94 0.44
N ASN A 72 0.87 -20.60 1.56
CA ASN A 72 1.23 -19.92 2.81
C ASN A 72 2.36 -18.89 2.65
N LYS A 73 3.28 -19.07 1.68
CA LYS A 73 4.35 -18.11 1.40
C LYS A 73 3.84 -16.74 0.97
N ILE A 74 2.78 -16.67 0.16
CA ILE A 74 2.22 -15.42 -0.35
C ILE A 74 1.49 -14.68 0.77
N LYS A 75 0.78 -15.41 1.64
CA LYS A 75 0.16 -14.86 2.86
C LYS A 75 1.18 -14.18 3.76
N VAL A 76 2.31 -14.85 4.00
CA VAL A 76 3.41 -14.31 4.81
C VAL A 76 3.98 -13.04 4.17
N LEU A 77 4.20 -13.04 2.85
CA LEU A 77 4.71 -11.86 2.13
C LEU A 77 3.76 -10.66 2.21
N PHE A 78 2.45 -10.88 2.10
CA PHE A 78 1.44 -9.81 2.25
C PHE A 78 1.49 -9.19 3.64
N TRP A 79 1.45 -10.02 4.68
CA TRP A 79 1.49 -9.54 6.05
C TRP A 79 2.80 -8.85 6.38
N LEU A 80 3.95 -9.40 5.95
CA LEU A 80 5.25 -8.80 6.16
C LEU A 80 5.41 -7.45 5.46
N SER A 81 4.90 -7.33 4.23
CA SER A 81 4.93 -6.05 3.51
C SER A 81 4.00 -5.02 4.15
N TRP A 82 2.82 -5.46 4.63
CA TRP A 82 1.86 -4.57 5.31
C TRP A 82 2.36 -4.10 6.68
N THR A 83 2.96 -4.97 7.50
CA THR A 83 3.53 -4.56 8.79
C THR A 83 4.69 -3.59 8.59
N LEU A 84 5.52 -3.80 7.57
CA LEU A 84 6.60 -2.89 7.22
C LEU A 84 6.08 -1.53 6.75
N LEU A 85 5.02 -1.50 5.95
CA LEU A 85 4.36 -0.25 5.54
C LEU A 85 3.77 0.50 6.75
N ALA A 86 3.07 -0.21 7.64
CA ALA A 86 2.50 0.36 8.86
C ALA A 86 3.59 0.95 9.75
N PHE A 87 4.70 0.24 9.92
CA PHE A 87 5.84 0.70 10.70
C PHE A 87 6.39 2.02 10.15
N PHE A 88 6.65 2.12 8.84
CA PHE A 88 7.18 3.36 8.27
C PHE A 88 6.20 4.55 8.34
N ILE A 89 4.89 4.33 8.19
CA ILE A 89 3.88 5.39 8.32
C ILE A 89 3.81 5.91 9.77
N ILE A 90 3.89 5.00 10.75
CA ILE A 90 3.89 5.36 12.17
C ILE A 90 5.20 6.06 12.56
N ASP A 91 6.34 5.52 12.10
CA ASP A 91 7.66 6.08 12.37
C ASP A 91 7.79 7.53 11.86
N GLU A 92 7.29 7.79 10.65
CA GLU A 92 7.21 9.15 10.11
C GLU A 92 6.43 10.06 11.07
N SER A 93 5.32 9.57 11.62
CA SER A 93 4.35 10.33 12.41
C SER A 93 4.82 10.68 13.82
N ILE A 94 5.65 9.81 14.39
CA ILE A 94 6.22 10.01 15.72
C ILE A 94 7.65 10.60 15.61
N MET A 95 8.24 10.68 14.40
CA MET A 95 9.65 11.04 14.19
C MET A 95 10.59 10.22 15.09
N LEU A 96 10.25 8.96 15.37
CA LEU A 96 10.99 8.10 16.30
C LEU A 96 12.39 7.81 15.77
N PHE A 97 12.50 7.54 14.46
CA PHE A 97 13.75 7.43 13.75
C PHE A 97 13.83 8.49 12.65
N SER A 98 15.05 8.99 12.37
CA SER A 98 15.33 9.87 11.21
C SER A 98 15.37 9.03 9.93
N THR A 99 14.30 8.28 9.71
CA THR A 99 14.13 7.34 8.62
C THR A 99 13.79 8.12 7.35
N SER A 100 14.47 7.80 6.26
CA SER A 100 14.22 8.44 4.98
C SER A 100 12.76 8.24 4.56
N HIS A 101 12.06 9.32 4.22
CA HIS A 101 10.67 9.31 3.71
C HIS A 101 10.46 8.36 2.52
N HIS A 102 11.54 7.93 1.85
CA HIS A 102 11.47 7.02 0.71
C HIS A 102 11.28 5.55 1.08
N LEU A 103 11.48 5.17 2.35
CA LEU A 103 11.45 3.76 2.73
C LEU A 103 10.04 3.14 2.70
N LYS A 104 8.98 3.96 2.82
CA LYS A 104 7.58 3.50 2.67
C LYS A 104 7.20 3.05 1.25
N TYR A 105 7.93 3.49 0.22
CA TYR A 105 7.66 3.09 -1.17
C TYR A 105 7.92 1.60 -1.41
N ILE A 106 8.95 1.05 -0.78
CA ILE A 106 9.35 -0.35 -0.96
C ILE A 106 8.23 -1.30 -0.56
N PRO A 107 7.69 -1.27 0.68
CA PRO A 107 6.59 -2.14 1.07
C PRO A 107 5.29 -1.82 0.33
N ALA A 108 5.01 -0.55 0.00
CA ALA A 108 3.83 -0.19 -0.79
C ALA A 108 3.87 -0.84 -2.19
N LEU A 109 5.01 -0.77 -2.88
CA LEU A 109 5.21 -1.42 -4.18
C LEU A 109 5.12 -2.94 -4.06
N ALA A 110 5.69 -3.53 -3.00
CA ALA A 110 5.60 -4.96 -2.74
C ALA A 110 4.13 -5.43 -2.64
N ILE A 111 3.28 -4.69 -1.92
CA ILE A 111 1.84 -4.99 -1.80
C ILE A 111 1.14 -4.88 -3.17
N VAL A 112 1.47 -3.87 -3.99
CA VAL A 112 0.95 -3.77 -5.38
C VAL A 112 1.33 -5.02 -6.18
N CYS A 113 2.60 -5.39 -6.18
CA CYS A 113 3.12 -6.53 -6.92
C CYS A 113 2.46 -7.85 -6.45
N LEU A 114 2.26 -8.00 -5.14
CA LEU A 114 1.60 -9.17 -4.56
C LEU A 114 0.12 -9.26 -4.97
N HIS A 115 -0.63 -8.16 -4.97
CA HIS A 115 -2.01 -8.16 -5.49
C HIS A 115 -2.04 -8.44 -7.00
N MET A 116 -1.12 -7.88 -7.79
CA MET A 116 -1.01 -8.19 -9.22
C MET A 116 -0.69 -9.67 -9.45
N TYR A 117 0.18 -10.26 -8.63
CA TYR A 117 0.50 -11.69 -8.68
C TYR A 117 -0.71 -12.54 -8.33
N ASN A 118 -1.47 -12.17 -7.30
CA ASN A 118 -2.72 -12.84 -6.90
C ASN A 118 -3.75 -12.84 -8.05
N ILE A 119 -3.94 -11.68 -8.70
CA ILE A 119 -4.85 -11.52 -9.86
C ILE A 119 -4.40 -12.40 -11.03
N ARG A 120 -3.10 -12.43 -11.35
CA ARG A 120 -2.55 -13.22 -12.46
C ARG A 120 -2.68 -14.72 -12.22
N THR A 121 -2.39 -15.17 -11.00
CA THR A 121 -2.49 -16.60 -10.65
C THR A 121 -3.93 -17.08 -10.70
N CYS A 122 -4.90 -16.23 -10.33
CA CYS A 122 -6.33 -16.55 -10.44
C CYS A 122 -6.93 -16.32 -11.85
N ARG A 123 -6.14 -15.84 -12.82
CA ARG A 123 -6.57 -15.64 -14.21
C ARG A 123 -6.27 -16.85 -15.11
N CYS A 124 -5.57 -17.87 -14.60
CA CYS A 124 -5.42 -19.17 -15.25
C CYS A 124 -6.69 -20.00 -15.06
N GLN A 125 -7.77 -19.65 -15.77
CA GLN A 125 -8.92 -20.54 -15.93
C GLN A 125 -9.51 -20.37 -17.33
N ASP A 126 -8.74 -20.86 -18.32
CA ASP A 126 -9.22 -22.02 -19.06
C ASP A 126 -8.67 -23.27 -18.33
N ASP A 127 -9.61 -24.00 -17.74
CA ASP A 127 -9.66 -25.40 -17.26
C ASP A 127 -8.80 -26.03 -16.16
N SER A 128 -7.64 -25.56 -15.70
CA SER A 128 -6.99 -26.29 -14.58
C SER A 128 -5.84 -25.57 -13.89
N CYS A 129 -6.11 -24.67 -12.92
CA CYS A 129 -5.06 -24.32 -11.94
C CYS A 129 -5.59 -23.57 -10.71
N CYS A 130 -6.06 -24.32 -9.73
CA CYS A 130 -5.99 -23.99 -8.30
C CYS A 130 -5.81 -25.33 -7.56
N LEU A 131 -4.57 -25.81 -7.51
CA LEU A 131 -4.11 -26.85 -6.59
C LEU A 131 -3.11 -26.21 -5.62
#